data_AF-A0A937W7H4-F1
#
_entry.id   AF-A0A937W7H4-F1
#
_cell.length_a   1.000
_cell.length_b   1.000
_cell.length_c   1.000
_cell.angle_alpha   90.00
_cell.angle_beta   90.00
_cell.angle_gamma   90.00
#
_symmetry.space_group_name_H-M   'P 1'
#
loop_
_entity.id
_entity.type
_entity.pdbx_description
1 polymer ?
#
loop_
_entity_poly.entity_id
_entity_poly.type
_entity_poly.pdbx_seq_one_letter_code
_entity_poly.pdbx_strand_id
1 'polypeptide(L)'
;IDRQGRIWFSNPWNAGNIDPSARQILDHNSILRADPQPDGTWICKRMTTDTTGTNGLLISADQRTLYMIQTSPELRELRAYDIREDGSLGQYLVLHQFGTDHRGPQRGIDGMCLDMDGNIIATAGSYASGPGPMIYIWDPTGRVLETHPMPVGMDTPTNCTFGGPDQRTLYITTGGGHLLRVRNTGRRGWILWPPVR
;
A
#
# COMPACT_ATOMS: atom_id res chain seq x y z
N ILE A 1 -11.44 -1.56 2.89
CA ILE A 1 -12.92 -1.48 2.96
C ILE A 1 -13.29 -0.03 2.72
N ASP A 2 -14.30 0.25 1.90
CA ASP A 2 -14.78 1.61 1.66
C ASP A 2 -16.09 1.90 2.40
N ARG A 3 -16.59 3.14 2.32
CA ARG A 3 -17.82 3.58 3.00
C ARG A 3 -19.10 2.88 2.50
N GLN A 4 -19.04 2.19 1.37
CA GLN A 4 -20.15 1.39 0.86
C GLN A 4 -20.07 -0.07 1.34
N GLY A 5 -19.11 -0.40 2.20
CA GLY A 5 -18.89 -1.76 2.70
C GLY A 5 -18.22 -2.69 1.68
N ARG A 6 -17.72 -2.16 0.56
CA ARG A 6 -17.02 -2.96 -0.46
C ARG A 6 -15.60 -3.27 0.01
N ILE A 7 -15.14 -4.49 -0.25
CA ILE A 7 -13.80 -4.94 0.14
C ILE A 7 -12.90 -4.88 -1.08
N TRP A 8 -11.86 -4.05 -1.01
CA TRP A 8 -10.84 -3.92 -2.05
C TRP A 8 -9.60 -4.70 -1.60
N PHE A 9 -9.05 -5.52 -2.49
CA PHE A 9 -7.89 -6.35 -2.20
C PHE A 9 -7.08 -6.62 -3.46
N SER A 10 -5.77 -6.72 -3.31
CA SER A 10 -4.85 -7.14 -4.36
C SER A 10 -4.79 -8.67 -4.42
N ASN A 11 -4.52 -9.24 -5.60
CA ASN A 11 -4.10 -10.62 -5.74
C ASN A 11 -2.61 -10.71 -6.16
N PRO A 12 -1.66 -10.46 -5.23
CA PRO A 12 -0.24 -10.58 -5.55
C PRO A 12 0.14 -12.04 -5.82
N TRP A 13 1.07 -12.26 -6.73
CA TRP A 13 1.78 -13.54 -6.85
C TRP A 13 3.28 -13.32 -6.71
N ASN A 14 3.89 -13.91 -5.69
CA ASN A 14 5.32 -13.88 -5.47
C ASN A 14 5.83 -15.28 -5.10
N ALA A 15 6.45 -15.94 -6.07
CA ALA A 15 6.97 -17.31 -5.91
C ALA A 15 7.95 -17.47 -4.73
N GLY A 16 8.60 -16.40 -4.28
CA GLY A 16 9.53 -16.45 -3.15
C GLY A 16 8.89 -16.49 -1.77
N ASN A 17 7.62 -16.11 -1.63
CA ASN A 17 6.92 -15.94 -0.35
C ASN A 17 5.59 -16.70 -0.28
N ILE A 18 5.40 -17.71 -1.12
CA ILE A 18 4.20 -18.57 -1.13
C ILE A 18 4.54 -19.97 -0.67
N ASP A 19 3.52 -20.65 -0.15
CA ASP A 19 3.61 -22.09 0.10
C ASP A 19 4.00 -22.83 -1.19
N PRO A 20 4.95 -23.77 -1.18
CA PRO A 20 5.37 -24.50 -2.38
C PRO A 20 4.23 -25.28 -3.06
N SER A 21 3.14 -25.59 -2.36
CA SER A 21 1.95 -26.22 -2.90
C SER A 21 0.95 -25.25 -3.53
N ALA A 22 1.11 -23.94 -3.28
CA ALA A 22 0.24 -22.92 -3.83
C ALA A 22 0.35 -22.91 -5.36
N ARG A 23 -0.81 -22.80 -6.02
CA ARG A 23 -0.90 -22.68 -7.47
C ARG A 23 -1.46 -21.32 -7.83
N GLN A 24 -0.86 -20.69 -8.84
CA GLN A 24 -1.40 -19.46 -9.37
C GLN A 24 -2.67 -19.80 -10.16
N ILE A 25 -3.82 -19.38 -9.65
CA ILE A 25 -5.12 -19.65 -10.28
C ILE A 25 -5.46 -18.56 -11.31
N LEU A 26 -5.11 -17.31 -11.00
CA LEU A 26 -5.36 -16.16 -11.87
C LEU A 26 -4.11 -15.84 -12.69
N ASP A 27 -4.28 -15.68 -14.00
CA ASP A 27 -3.22 -15.33 -14.96
C ASP A 27 -2.84 -13.84 -14.93
N HIS A 28 -3.37 -13.09 -13.97
CA HIS A 28 -3.15 -11.66 -13.81
C HIS A 28 -2.91 -11.27 -12.35
N ASN A 29 -2.14 -10.22 -12.12
CA ASN A 29 -2.04 -9.52 -10.84
C ASN A 29 -2.84 -8.22 -10.94
N SER A 30 -3.89 -8.07 -10.16
CA SER A 30 -4.79 -6.91 -10.23
C SER A 30 -5.30 -6.50 -8.85
N ILE A 31 -6.03 -5.39 -8.83
CA ILE A 31 -6.93 -5.07 -7.73
C ILE A 31 -8.29 -5.69 -8.04
N LEU A 32 -8.84 -6.36 -7.05
CA LEU A 32 -10.17 -6.93 -7.02
C LEU A 32 -11.04 -6.17 -6.02
N ARG A 33 -12.34 -6.17 -6.25
CA ARG A 33 -13.33 -5.64 -5.32
C ARG A 33 -14.48 -6.61 -5.13
N ALA A 34 -14.77 -6.95 -3.89
CA ALA A 34 -15.95 -7.70 -3.51
C ALA A 34 -17.06 -6.73 -3.09
N ASP A 35 -18.19 -6.79 -3.80
CA ASP A 35 -19.39 -6.00 -3.57
C ASP A 35 -20.40 -6.84 -2.78
N PRO A 36 -20.83 -6.42 -1.57
CA PRO A 36 -21.79 -7.16 -0.77
C PRO A 36 -23.17 -7.16 -1.43
N GLN A 37 -23.89 -8.28 -1.34
CA GLN A 37 -25.25 -8.44 -1.85
C GLN A 37 -26.28 -8.51 -0.70
N PRO A 38 -27.56 -8.17 -0.95
CA PRO A 38 -28.61 -8.22 0.08
C PRO A 38 -28.82 -9.61 0.69
N ASP A 39 -28.51 -10.68 -0.04
CA ASP A 39 -28.61 -12.08 0.41
C ASP A 39 -27.39 -12.56 1.22
N GLY A 40 -26.43 -11.68 1.50
CA GLY A 40 -25.19 -11.99 2.21
C GLY A 40 -24.08 -12.58 1.33
N THR A 41 -24.32 -12.78 0.03
CA THR A 41 -23.28 -13.17 -0.93
C THR A 41 -22.42 -11.97 -1.34
N TRP A 42 -21.36 -12.23 -2.11
CA TRP A 42 -20.45 -11.21 -2.60
C TRP A 42 -20.22 -11.38 -4.10
N ILE A 43 -20.23 -10.27 -4.84
CA ILE A 43 -19.84 -10.24 -6.25
C ILE A 43 -18.41 -9.70 -6.34
N CYS A 44 -17.48 -10.53 -6.79
CA CYS A 44 -16.10 -10.12 -7.02
C CYS A 44 -15.91 -9.55 -8.44
N LYS A 45 -15.25 -8.41 -8.54
CA LYS A 45 -14.95 -7.71 -9.80
C LYS A 45 -13.46 -7.44 -9.91
N ARG A 46 -12.90 -7.63 -11.11
CA ARG A 46 -11.55 -7.16 -11.45
C ARG A 46 -11.60 -5.66 -11.72
N MET A 47 -10.82 -4.89 -10.98
CA MET A 47 -10.84 -3.42 -11.04
C MET A 47 -9.69 -2.84 -11.87
N THR A 48 -8.55 -3.52 -11.96
CA THR A 48 -7.42 -3.10 -12.79
C THR A 48 -7.05 -4.16 -13.83
N THR A 49 -6.61 -3.69 -15.01
CA THR A 49 -6.14 -4.53 -16.12
C THR A 49 -4.77 -4.10 -16.64
N ASP A 50 -4.19 -3.03 -16.09
CA ASP A 50 -2.97 -2.35 -16.51
C ASP A 50 -1.80 -2.57 -15.53
N THR A 51 -1.87 -3.64 -14.75
CA THR A 51 -0.94 -3.98 -13.67
C THR A 51 -0.12 -5.22 -14.02
N THR A 52 1.16 -5.20 -13.68
CA THR A 52 2.06 -6.36 -13.82
C THR A 52 2.37 -7.02 -12.47
N GLY A 53 2.16 -6.30 -11.37
CA GLY A 53 2.20 -6.86 -10.02
C GLY A 53 1.58 -5.89 -9.03
N THR A 54 0.90 -6.41 -8.00
CA THR A 54 0.18 -5.60 -7.02
C THR A 54 0.66 -5.93 -5.61
N ASN A 55 0.47 -5.01 -4.67
CA ASN A 55 0.70 -5.26 -3.24
C ASN A 55 -0.31 -4.41 -2.43
N GLY A 56 0.15 -3.52 -1.54
CA GLY A 56 -0.74 -2.67 -0.75
C GLY A 56 -1.59 -1.70 -1.59
N LEU A 57 -2.75 -1.35 -1.02
CA LEU A 57 -3.68 -0.36 -1.57
C LEU A 57 -4.35 0.45 -0.46
N LEU A 58 -4.77 1.67 -0.77
CA LEU A 58 -5.51 2.55 0.12
C LEU A 58 -6.66 3.20 -0.64
N ILE A 59 -7.76 3.47 0.08
CA ILE A 59 -8.84 4.33 -0.42
C ILE A 59 -8.72 5.66 0.33
N SER A 60 -8.67 6.77 -0.40
CA SER A 60 -8.62 8.11 0.16
C SER A 60 -9.78 8.39 1.12
N ALA A 61 -9.59 9.32 2.06
CA ALA A 61 -10.61 9.64 3.06
C ALA A 61 -11.93 10.13 2.43
N ASP A 62 -11.85 10.83 1.30
CA ASP A 62 -13.00 11.32 0.52
C ASP A 62 -13.63 10.25 -0.39
N GLN A 63 -13.06 9.03 -0.44
CA GLN A 63 -13.50 7.88 -1.23
C GLN A 63 -13.39 8.05 -2.74
N ARG A 64 -12.61 9.03 -3.21
CA ARG A 64 -12.49 9.36 -4.64
C ARG A 64 -11.23 8.82 -5.29
N THR A 65 -10.27 8.32 -4.52
CA THR A 65 -8.99 7.85 -5.06
C THR A 65 -8.62 6.49 -4.46
N LEU A 66 -8.23 5.56 -5.32
CA LEU A 66 -7.54 4.33 -4.97
C LEU A 66 -6.04 4.56 -5.18
N TYR A 67 -5.27 4.52 -4.10
CA TYR A 67 -3.81 4.43 -4.18
C TYR A 67 -3.40 2.97 -4.24
N MET A 68 -2.46 2.62 -5.10
CA MET A 68 -2.06 1.23 -5.34
C MET A 68 -0.56 1.12 -5.56
N ILE A 69 0.03 0.07 -4.98
CA ILE A 69 1.43 -0.27 -5.16
C ILE A 69 1.55 -1.22 -6.35
N GLN A 70 2.10 -0.71 -7.44
CA GLN A 70 2.50 -1.51 -8.59
C GLN A 70 3.92 -2.03 -8.34
N THR A 71 4.08 -3.35 -8.43
CA THR A 71 5.34 -4.01 -8.06
C THR A 71 5.63 -5.24 -8.92
N SER A 72 6.49 -5.10 -9.92
CA SER A 72 7.16 -6.21 -10.64
C SER A 72 8.68 -5.99 -10.70
N PRO A 73 9.51 -7.00 -11.05
CA PRO A 73 10.97 -6.82 -11.13
C PRO A 73 11.42 -5.61 -11.98
N GLU A 74 10.62 -5.24 -12.98
CA GLU A 74 10.89 -4.17 -13.94
C GLU A 74 10.24 -2.83 -13.56
N LEU A 75 9.18 -2.84 -12.75
CA LEU A 75 8.37 -1.65 -12.50
C LEU A 75 7.90 -1.55 -11.04
N ARG A 76 8.24 -0.42 -10.40
CA ARG A 76 7.92 -0.12 -8.99
C ARG A 76 7.34 1.28 -8.89
N GLU A 77 6.03 1.37 -8.69
CA GLU A 77 5.30 2.65 -8.73
C GLU A 77 4.27 2.76 -7.60
N LEU A 78 4.10 3.99 -7.12
CA LEU A 78 2.89 4.41 -6.43
C LEU A 78 1.93 5.00 -7.47
N ARG A 79 0.78 4.36 -7.65
CA ARG A 79 -0.26 4.79 -8.59
C ARG A 79 -1.48 5.31 -7.86
N ALA A 80 -2.17 6.26 -8.48
CA ALA A 80 -3.48 6.75 -8.05
C ALA A 80 -4.51 6.57 -9.16
N TYR A 81 -5.66 5.98 -8.85
CA TYR A 81 -6.80 5.83 -9.76
C TYR A 81 -7.97 6.62 -9.21
N ASP A 82 -8.62 7.41 -10.06
CA ASP A 82 -9.92 8.01 -9.72
C ASP A 82 -10.98 6.92 -9.59
N ILE A 83 -11.75 6.96 -8.51
CA ILE A 83 -12.93 6.14 -8.30
C ILE A 83 -14.12 6.94 -8.85
N ARG A 84 -14.66 6.50 -9.98
CA ARG A 84 -15.80 7.14 -10.62
C ARG A 84 -17.09 6.90 -9.85
N GLU A 85 -18.14 7.65 -10.17
CA GLU A 85 -19.44 7.55 -9.50
C GLU A 85 -20.07 6.15 -9.61
N ASP A 86 -19.87 5.46 -10.73
CA ASP A 86 -20.30 4.07 -10.95
C ASP A 86 -19.41 3.04 -10.20
N GLY A 87 -18.37 3.51 -9.52
CA GLY A 87 -17.39 2.71 -8.80
C GLY A 87 -16.32 2.07 -9.69
N SER A 88 -16.28 2.33 -10.99
CA SER A 88 -15.17 1.93 -11.85
C SER A 88 -13.93 2.80 -11.59
N LEU A 89 -12.76 2.32 -12.04
CA LEU A 89 -11.51 3.07 -11.94
C LEU A 89 -11.24 3.85 -13.24
N GLY A 90 -10.79 5.09 -13.10
CA GLY A 90 -10.25 5.90 -14.18
C GLY A 90 -8.87 5.43 -14.65
N GLN A 91 -8.26 6.21 -15.56
CA GLN A 91 -6.85 6.03 -15.88
C GLN A 91 -6.00 6.40 -14.65
N TYR A 92 -4.94 5.63 -14.38
CA TYR A 92 -4.06 5.97 -13.28
C TYR A 92 -3.13 7.14 -13.59
N LEU A 93 -2.73 7.83 -12.53
CA LEU A 93 -1.57 8.69 -12.48
C LEU A 93 -0.44 7.97 -11.75
N VAL A 94 0.79 8.10 -12.25
CA VAL A 94 1.99 7.68 -11.52
C VAL A 94 2.37 8.81 -10.58
N LEU A 95 2.16 8.60 -9.28
CA LEU A 95 2.55 9.57 -8.25
C LEU A 95 4.05 9.53 -7.97
N HIS A 96 4.62 8.33 -8.02
CA HIS A 96 6.06 8.13 -7.83
C HIS A 96 6.51 6.86 -8.52
N GLN A 97 7.66 6.91 -9.20
CA GLN A 97 8.31 5.75 -9.78
C GLN A 97 9.71 5.60 -9.18
N PHE A 98 9.97 4.43 -8.60
CA PHE A 98 11.29 4.11 -8.09
C PHE A 98 12.22 3.76 -9.25
N GLY A 99 13.45 4.27 -9.18
CA GLY A 99 14.44 4.10 -10.23
C GLY A 99 15.24 2.80 -10.13
N THR A 100 16.28 2.75 -10.94
CA THR A 100 17.33 1.73 -10.93
C THR A 100 18.65 2.42 -10.58
N ASP A 101 19.40 1.87 -9.63
CA ASP A 101 20.76 2.33 -9.32
C ASP A 101 21.80 1.27 -9.75
N HIS A 102 23.07 1.49 -9.41
CA HIS A 102 24.16 0.57 -9.78
C HIS A 102 24.05 -0.84 -9.18
N ARG A 103 23.19 -1.05 -8.18
CA ARG A 103 22.86 -2.37 -7.59
C ARG A 103 21.60 -3.00 -8.21
N GLY A 104 20.93 -2.29 -9.12
CA GLY A 104 19.72 -2.74 -9.79
C GLY A 104 18.47 -1.94 -9.42
N PRO A 105 17.26 -2.47 -9.74
CA PRO A 105 16.00 -1.82 -9.41
C PRO A 105 15.89 -1.59 -7.91
N GLN A 106 15.41 -0.41 -7.52
CA GLN A 106 15.08 -0.14 -6.12
C GLN A 106 13.88 -0.98 -5.67
N ARG A 107 13.81 -1.29 -4.37
CA ARG A 107 12.79 -2.20 -3.83
C ARG A 107 11.36 -1.70 -4.05
N GLY A 108 11.18 -0.38 -4.04
CA GLY A 108 9.86 0.25 -4.05
C GLY A 108 9.15 0.13 -2.69
N ILE A 109 7.85 0.38 -2.72
CA ILE A 109 6.96 0.32 -1.55
C ILE A 109 6.51 -1.13 -1.31
N ASP A 110 6.32 -1.48 -0.04
CA ASP A 110 5.66 -2.73 0.38
C ASP A 110 4.26 -2.48 0.96
N GLY A 111 4.18 -1.88 2.15
CA GLY A 111 2.93 -1.49 2.78
C GLY A 111 2.82 0.02 3.05
N MET A 112 1.58 0.48 3.22
CA MET A 112 1.26 1.90 3.36
C MET A 112 0.00 2.14 4.18
N CYS A 113 -0.11 3.33 4.77
CA CYS A 113 -1.31 3.84 5.45
C CYS A 113 -1.51 5.33 5.18
N LEU A 114 -2.65 5.88 5.63
CA LEU A 114 -2.99 7.30 5.52
C LEU A 114 -2.92 7.99 6.88
N ASP A 115 -2.57 9.28 6.89
CA ASP A 115 -2.91 10.18 7.99
C ASP A 115 -4.20 10.96 7.72
N MET A 116 -4.66 11.72 8.71
CA MET A 116 -5.87 12.53 8.67
C MET A 116 -5.85 13.63 7.60
N ASP A 117 -4.67 14.05 7.15
CA ASP A 117 -4.51 15.07 6.11
C ASP A 117 -4.49 14.44 4.70
N GLY A 118 -4.59 13.11 4.62
CA GLY A 118 -4.57 12.35 3.37
C GLY A 118 -3.17 12.02 2.87
N ASN A 119 -2.12 12.28 3.66
CA ASN A 119 -0.75 11.92 3.26
C ASN A 119 -0.60 10.40 3.25
N ILE A 120 0.20 9.90 2.33
CA ILE A 120 0.51 8.49 2.15
C ILE A 120 1.83 8.21 2.87
N ILE A 121 1.77 7.44 3.95
CA ILE A 121 2.94 6.98 4.70
C ILE A 121 3.24 5.58 4.21
N ALA A 122 4.46 5.32 3.74
CA ALA A 122 4.80 4.01 3.22
C ALA A 122 6.19 3.52 3.61
N THR A 123 6.29 2.20 3.76
CA THR A 123 7.54 1.48 3.97
C THR A 123 8.18 1.17 2.61
N ALA A 124 9.45 1.50 2.43
CA ALA A 124 10.15 1.24 1.18
C ALA A 124 11.65 0.94 1.39
N GLY A 125 12.27 0.40 0.35
CA GLY A 125 13.72 0.22 0.29
C GLY A 125 14.27 -0.92 1.15
N SER A 126 15.53 -1.24 0.95
CA SER A 126 16.35 -2.09 1.81
C SER A 126 17.83 -1.71 1.68
N TYR A 127 18.70 -2.25 2.51
CA TYR A 127 20.15 -2.06 2.35
C TYR A 127 20.66 -2.64 1.02
N ALA A 128 20.03 -3.72 0.54
CA ALA A 128 20.40 -4.37 -0.71
C ALA A 128 19.91 -3.64 -1.96
N SER A 129 18.82 -2.86 -1.87
CA SER A 129 18.13 -2.30 -3.04
C SER A 129 17.59 -0.90 -2.77
N GLY A 130 18.22 0.08 -3.42
CA GLY A 130 17.92 1.51 -3.27
C GLY A 130 18.63 2.19 -2.09
N PRO A 131 18.26 3.43 -1.75
CA PRO A 131 19.04 4.29 -0.85
C PRO A 131 19.09 3.80 0.61
N GLY A 132 18.44 2.68 0.93
CA GLY A 132 18.32 2.10 2.26
C GLY A 132 16.86 1.89 2.65
N PRO A 133 16.63 1.20 3.78
CA PRO A 133 15.30 1.03 4.36
C PRO A 133 14.77 2.37 4.87
N MET A 134 13.56 2.74 4.47
CA MET A 134 13.02 4.10 4.62
C MET A 134 11.51 4.09 4.87
N ILE A 135 11.03 5.08 5.63
CA ILE A 135 9.64 5.52 5.61
C ILE A 135 9.54 6.78 4.76
N TYR A 136 8.68 6.74 3.75
CA TYR A 136 8.36 7.90 2.92
C TYR A 136 7.00 8.47 3.32
N ILE A 137 6.85 9.78 3.19
CA ILE A 137 5.60 10.49 3.36
C ILE A 137 5.36 11.32 2.09
N TRP A 138 4.31 10.97 1.34
CA TRP A 138 3.86 11.75 0.19
C TRP A 138 2.57 12.50 0.51
N ASP A 139 2.40 13.67 -0.09
CA ASP A 139 1.06 14.27 -0.19
C ASP A 139 0.22 13.52 -1.26
N PRO A 140 -1.11 13.76 -1.33
CA PRO A 140 -1.98 13.14 -2.31
C PRO A 140 -1.60 13.36 -3.78
N THR A 141 -0.77 14.37 -4.08
CA THR A 141 -0.31 14.69 -5.45
C THR A 141 0.93 13.90 -5.86
N GLY A 142 1.54 13.15 -4.95
CA GLY A 142 2.77 12.41 -5.18
C GLY A 142 4.04 13.19 -4.86
N ARG A 143 3.93 14.38 -4.25
CA ARG A 143 5.11 15.11 -3.76
C ARG A 143 5.63 14.46 -2.50
N VAL A 144 6.91 14.12 -2.46
CA VAL A 144 7.59 13.68 -1.23
C VAL A 144 7.66 14.86 -0.26
N LEU A 145 7.03 14.73 0.90
CA LEU A 145 7.10 15.69 2.00
C LEU A 145 8.29 15.38 2.91
N GLU A 146 8.47 14.11 3.26
CA GLU A 146 9.47 13.66 4.21
C GLU A 146 9.99 12.25 3.88
N THR A 147 11.22 11.97 4.32
CA THR A 147 11.83 10.65 4.29
C THR A 147 12.55 10.39 5.61
N HIS A 148 12.30 9.24 6.23
CA HIS A 148 12.90 8.85 7.52
C HIS A 148 13.60 7.50 7.39
N PRO A 149 14.94 7.43 7.55
CA PRO A 149 15.65 6.16 7.49
C PRO A 149 15.25 5.27 8.67
N MET A 150 15.20 3.97 8.44
CA MET A 150 14.98 3.01 9.52
C MET A 150 16.18 2.97 10.48
N PRO A 151 15.99 2.64 11.77
CA PRO A 151 17.09 2.47 12.70
C PRO A 151 18.14 1.47 12.20
N VAL A 152 19.39 1.66 12.62
CA VAL A 152 20.49 0.73 12.28
C VAL A 152 20.11 -0.71 12.67
N GLY A 153 20.36 -1.66 11.77
CA GLY A 153 20.02 -3.07 11.95
C GLY A 153 18.57 -3.43 11.63
N MET A 154 17.71 -2.44 11.34
CA MET A 154 16.35 -2.67 10.84
C MET A 154 16.37 -2.52 9.32
N ASP A 155 15.98 -3.57 8.61
CA ASP A 155 15.97 -3.60 7.15
C ASP A 155 14.62 -4.08 6.62
N THR A 156 14.36 -3.80 5.34
CA THR A 156 13.19 -4.29 4.62
C THR A 156 11.89 -4.02 5.40
N PRO A 157 11.54 -2.75 5.68
CA PRO A 157 10.25 -2.45 6.31
C PRO A 157 9.11 -2.91 5.38
N THR A 158 8.12 -3.61 5.93
CA THR A 158 7.12 -4.34 5.15
C THR A 158 5.73 -3.73 5.21
N ASN A 159 5.33 -3.15 6.34
CA ASN A 159 4.04 -2.50 6.47
C ASN A 159 4.07 -1.46 7.59
N CYS A 160 3.10 -0.55 7.56
CA CYS A 160 2.91 0.41 8.63
C CYS A 160 1.43 0.74 8.83
N THR A 161 1.06 1.07 10.07
CA THR A 161 -0.28 1.55 10.40
C THR A 161 -0.25 2.41 11.63
N PHE A 162 -1.15 3.38 11.71
CA PHE A 162 -1.37 4.10 12.95
C PHE A 162 -2.23 3.28 13.92
N GLY A 163 -2.04 3.53 15.21
CA GLY A 163 -2.77 2.87 16.26
C GLY A 163 -2.62 3.58 17.60
N GLY A 164 -3.02 2.86 18.65
CA GLY A 164 -3.21 3.43 19.98
C GLY A 164 -4.54 4.18 20.13
N PRO A 165 -4.92 4.55 21.37
CA PRO A 165 -6.22 5.17 21.65
C PRO A 165 -6.46 6.49 20.89
N ASP A 166 -5.40 7.21 20.54
CA ASP A 166 -5.44 8.51 19.88
C ASP A 166 -5.11 8.45 18.38
N GLN A 167 -4.77 7.27 17.85
CA GLN A 167 -4.26 7.06 16.49
C GLN A 167 -2.98 7.85 16.17
N ARG A 168 -2.15 8.18 17.17
CA ARG A 168 -0.92 8.98 16.98
C ARG A 168 0.37 8.15 17.01
N THR A 169 0.24 6.85 17.23
CA THR A 169 1.39 5.95 17.27
C THR A 169 1.51 5.21 15.94
N LEU A 170 2.61 5.39 15.22
CA LEU A 170 2.89 4.64 14.00
C LEU A 170 3.57 3.32 14.36
N TYR A 171 2.99 2.21 13.92
CA TYR A 171 3.55 0.87 14.02
C TYR A 171 4.15 0.49 12.67
N ILE A 172 5.33 -0.15 12.67
CA ILE A 172 6.04 -0.56 11.46
C ILE A 172 6.52 -1.99 11.64
N THR A 173 6.32 -2.84 10.64
CA THR A 173 6.88 -4.21 10.59
C THR A 173 8.08 -4.28 9.66
N THR A 174 8.93 -5.30 9.85
CA THR A 174 10.11 -5.53 8.99
C THR A 174 10.20 -6.99 8.57
N GLY A 175 10.93 -7.25 7.47
CA GLY A 175 11.22 -8.60 6.99
C GLY A 175 12.02 -9.44 7.99
N GLY A 176 12.75 -8.79 8.91
CA GLY A 176 13.45 -9.45 10.00
C GLY A 176 12.57 -9.84 11.20
N GLY A 177 11.24 -9.64 11.13
CA GLY A 177 10.31 -10.03 12.19
C GLY A 177 10.14 -9.02 13.33
N HIS A 178 10.64 -7.79 13.18
CA HIS A 178 10.48 -6.73 14.19
C HIS A 178 9.13 -6.02 14.07
N LEU A 179 8.60 -5.56 15.20
CA LEU A 179 7.53 -4.57 15.30
C LEU A 179 8.07 -3.32 15.99
N LEU A 180 8.20 -2.22 15.24
CA LEU A 180 8.60 -0.93 15.75
C LEU A 180 7.38 -0.10 16.11
N ARG A 181 7.55 0.79 17.09
CA ARG A 181 6.53 1.74 17.53
C ARG A 181 7.13 3.14 17.62
N VAL A 182 6.63 4.05 16.80
CA VAL A 182 7.06 5.45 16.75
C VAL A 182 5.95 6.33 17.35
N ARG A 183 6.32 7.13 18.36
CA ARG A 183 5.45 8.11 18.99
C ARG A 183 5.87 9.51 18.57
N ASN A 184 5.04 10.51 18.85
CA ASN A 184 5.34 11.92 18.60
C ASN A 184 5.67 12.21 17.12
N THR A 185 4.99 11.52 16.20
CA THR A 185 5.16 11.70 14.76
C THR A 185 4.64 13.06 14.26
N GLY A 186 3.96 13.83 15.12
CA GLY A 186 3.19 15.01 14.72
C GLY A 186 1.91 14.68 13.96
N ARG A 187 1.65 13.40 13.67
CA ARG A 187 0.57 12.93 12.80
C ARG A 187 -0.50 12.19 13.58
N ARG A 188 -1.68 12.09 12.97
CA ARG A 188 -2.77 11.23 13.43
C ARG A 188 -3.23 10.39 12.24
N GLY A 189 -3.31 9.08 12.44
CA GLY A 189 -3.74 8.15 11.40
C GLY A 189 -5.18 8.31 11.00
N TRP A 190 -5.45 8.04 9.73
CA TRP A 190 -6.80 7.82 9.22
C TRP A 190 -7.06 6.31 9.10
N ILE A 191 -8.10 5.85 9.80
CA ILE A 191 -8.59 4.47 9.73
C ILE A 191 -10.11 4.49 9.60
N LEU A 192 -10.62 3.80 8.58
CA LEU A 192 -12.06 3.60 8.42
C LEU A 192 -12.54 2.34 9.17
N TRP A 193 -11.72 1.29 9.23
CA TRP A 193 -12.07 0.02 9.87
C TRP A 193 -10.88 -0.63 10.59
N PRO A 194 -11.07 -1.20 11.80
CA PRO A 194 -12.26 -1.03 12.63
C PRO A 194 -12.43 0.44 13.07
N PRO A 195 -13.67 0.91 13.31
CA PRO A 195 -13.86 2.26 13.84
C PRO A 195 -13.13 2.39 15.17
N VAL A 196 -12.42 3.50 15.34
CA VAL A 196 -11.73 3.82 16.60
C VAL A 196 -12.79 4.00 17.68
N ARG A 197 -12.70 3.18 18.74
CA ARG A 197 -13.58 3.27 19.91
C ARG A 197 -13.12 4.36 20.87
#